data_AF-A0A358DF33-F1
#
_entry.id   AF-A0A358DF33-F1
#
_cell.length_a   1.000
_cell.length_b   1.000
_cell.length_c   1.000
_cell.angle_alpha   90.00
_cell.angle_beta   90.00
_cell.angle_gamma   90.00
#
_symmetry.space_group_name_H-M   'P 1'
#
loop_
_entity.id
_entity.type
_entity.pdbx_description
1 polymer ?
#
loop_
_entity_poly.entity_id
_entity_poly.type
_entity_poly.pdbx_seq_one_letter_code
_entity_poly.pdbx_strand_id
1 'polypeptide(L)'
;SFFILYAVGIPQNVIIDDYLLSRQTVDISKIAENVKTKPEYFQEAVTALMSVNPAYINYTIDYINQKYGSIDNYLEKELKLTSGKKILLRKYLLYNQ
;
A
#
# COMPACT_ATOMS: atom_id res chain seq x y z
N SER A 1 0.94 -4.29 0.58
CA SER A 1 0.19 -5.04 1.62
C SER A 1 -1.25 -4.57 1.77
N PHE A 2 -1.57 -3.28 1.57
CA PHE A 2 -2.86 -2.65 1.91
C PHE A 2 -4.13 -3.51 1.74
N PHE A 3 -4.48 -3.92 0.53
CA PHE A 3 -5.75 -4.63 0.28
C PHE A 3 -5.83 -6.00 0.94
N ILE A 4 -4.70 -6.68 1.14
CA ILE A 4 -4.67 -7.98 1.82
C ILE A 4 -4.96 -7.79 3.30
N LEU A 5 -4.30 -6.82 3.95
CA LEU A 5 -4.53 -6.48 5.35
C LEU A 5 -5.97 -6.00 5.59
N TYR A 6 -6.51 -5.20 4.67
CA TYR A 6 -7.89 -4.75 4.72
C TYR A 6 -8.85 -5.94 4.60
N ALA A 7 -8.63 -6.83 3.63
CA ALA A 7 -9.48 -8.00 3.40
C ALA A 7 -9.55 -8.94 4.61
N VAL A 8 -8.45 -9.08 5.36
CA VAL A 8 -8.43 -9.90 6.57
C VAL A 8 -8.98 -9.18 7.80
N GLY A 9 -9.31 -7.89 7.71
CA GLY A 9 -10.01 -7.12 8.74
C GLY A 9 -9.12 -6.31 9.68
N ILE A 10 -7.88 -6.00 9.26
CA ILE A 10 -7.02 -5.09 10.03
C ILE A 10 -7.57 -3.65 9.92
N PRO A 11 -7.59 -2.87 11.02
CA PRO A 11 -8.05 -1.48 10.98
C PRO A 11 -7.24 -0.63 9.99
N GLN A 12 -7.90 0.24 9.22
CA GLN A 12 -7.27 1.02 8.15
C GLN A 12 -6.08 1.86 8.65
N ASN A 13 -6.16 2.46 9.83
CA ASN A 13 -5.05 3.24 10.40
C ASN A 13 -3.79 2.39 10.59
N VAL A 14 -3.93 1.15 11.07
CA VAL A 14 -2.82 0.19 11.24
C VAL A 14 -2.20 -0.18 9.89
N ILE A 15 -3.03 -0.31 8.85
CA ILE A 15 -2.56 -0.61 7.49
C ILE A 15 -1.79 0.59 6.88
N ILE A 16 -2.24 1.82 7.15
CA ILE A 16 -1.54 3.03 6.73
C ILE A 16 -0.18 3.11 7.44
N ASP A 17 -0.13 2.80 8.73
CA ASP A 17 1.13 2.76 9.48
C ASP A 17 2.10 1.71 8.90
N ASP A 18 1.62 0.49 8.59
CA ASP A 18 2.39 -0.54 7.89
C ASP A 18 2.94 -0.05 6.54
N TYR A 19 2.11 0.63 5.74
CA TYR A 19 2.54 1.23 4.49
C TYR A 19 3.65 2.27 4.70
N LEU A 20 3.53 3.13 5.72
CA LEU A 20 4.51 4.19 5.99
C LEU A 20 5.85 3.66 6.51
N LEU A 21 5.87 2.48 7.15
CA LEU A 21 7.11 1.81 7.55
C LEU A 21 8.01 1.49 6.34
N SER A 22 7.44 1.28 5.15
CA SER A 22 8.24 1.02 3.94
C SER A 22 9.20 2.15 3.59
N ARG A 23 8.95 3.39 4.05
CA ARG A 23 9.89 4.51 3.92
C ARG A 23 11.26 4.21 4.52
N GLN A 24 11.31 3.41 5.59
CA GLN A 24 12.53 3.14 6.34
C GLN A 24 13.44 2.11 5.65
N THR A 25 12.91 1.36 4.68
CA THR A 25 13.61 0.22 4.08
C THR A 25 14.04 0.45 2.63
N VAL A 26 13.73 1.62 2.04
CA VAL A 26 14.12 1.95 0.66
C VAL A 26 15.59 2.33 0.62
N ASP A 27 16.41 1.43 0.07
CA ASP A 27 17.81 1.72 -0.25
C ASP A 27 17.91 2.28 -1.69
N ILE A 28 17.86 3.61 -1.79
CA ILE A 28 17.92 4.33 -3.08
C ILE A 28 19.18 3.94 -3.88
N SER A 29 20.29 3.64 -3.19
CA SER A 29 21.56 3.32 -3.84
C SER A 29 21.53 1.99 -4.60
N LYS A 30 20.64 1.06 -4.22
CA LYS A 30 20.39 -0.20 -4.94
C LYS A 30 19.46 -0.04 -6.14
N ILE A 31 18.73 1.06 -6.21
CA ILE A 31 17.67 1.26 -7.19
C ILE A 31 18.16 2.15 -8.33
N ALA A 32 18.94 3.17 -8.01
CA ALA A 32 19.52 4.07 -8.98
C ALA A 32 21.02 4.22 -8.69
N GLU A 33 21.81 3.46 -9.45
CA GLU A 33 23.26 3.49 -9.37
C GLU A 33 23.78 4.92 -9.55
N ASN A 34 24.80 5.28 -8.79
CA ASN A 34 25.46 6.59 -8.86
C ASN A 34 24.56 7.80 -8.55
N VAL A 35 23.38 7.63 -7.94
CA VAL A 35 22.54 8.78 -7.53
C VAL A 35 23.31 9.82 -6.72
N LYS A 36 24.16 9.37 -5.79
CA LYS A 36 24.96 10.26 -4.94
C LYS A 36 25.95 11.14 -5.71
N THR A 37 26.27 10.81 -6.96
CA THR A 37 27.18 11.59 -7.82
C THR A 37 26.44 12.54 -8.78
N LYS A 38 25.10 12.55 -8.75
CA LYS A 38 24.26 13.42 -9.58
C LYS A 38 23.98 14.76 -8.90
N PRO A 39 23.54 15.79 -9.64
CA PRO A 39 23.10 17.05 -9.05
C PRO A 39 22.00 16.86 -8.00
N GLU A 40 21.93 17.75 -7.01
CA GLU A 40 21.00 17.68 -5.88
C GLU A 40 19.53 17.52 -6.31
N TYR A 41 19.07 18.31 -7.28
CA TYR A 41 17.70 18.22 -7.81
C TYR A 41 17.35 16.81 -8.32
N PHE A 42 18.32 16.08 -8.88
CA PHE A 42 18.12 14.71 -9.35
C PHE A 42 18.02 13.74 -8.17
N GLN A 43 18.84 13.94 -7.13
CA GLN A 43 18.79 13.13 -5.91
C GLN A 43 17.47 13.31 -5.17
N GLU A 44 16.98 14.55 -5.07
CA GLU A 44 15.67 14.87 -4.48
C GLU A 44 14.53 14.24 -5.28
N ALA A 45 14.55 14.36 -6.61
CA ALA A 45 13.54 13.76 -7.47
C ALA A 45 13.49 12.23 -7.33
N VAL A 46 14.64 11.56 -7.33
CA VAL A 46 14.71 10.11 -7.10
C VAL A 46 14.22 9.75 -5.69
N THR A 47 14.60 10.50 -4.66
CA THR A 47 14.13 10.27 -3.30
C THR A 47 12.61 10.39 -3.21
N ALA A 48 12.03 11.43 -3.81
CA ALA A 48 10.59 11.65 -3.82
C ALA A 48 9.82 10.53 -4.56
N LEU A 49 10.34 10.07 -5.71
CA LEU A 49 9.74 8.99 -6.50
C LEU A 49 9.85 7.62 -5.82
N MET A 50 10.97 7.34 -5.14
CA MET A 50 11.24 6.05 -4.53
C MET A 50 10.71 5.93 -3.09
N SER A 51 10.37 7.04 -2.47
CA SER A 51 9.80 7.07 -1.12
C SER A 51 8.29 6.96 -1.14
N VAL A 52 7.71 6.60 0.00
CA VAL A 52 6.26 6.63 0.21
C VAL A 52 5.83 7.92 0.90
N ASN A 53 4.65 8.43 0.53
CA ASN A 53 4.04 9.61 1.11
C ASN A 53 2.59 9.29 1.55
N PRO A 54 2.15 9.69 2.75
CA PRO A 54 0.76 9.55 3.18
C PRO A 54 -0.26 10.05 2.15
N ALA A 55 0.06 11.12 1.42
CA ALA A 55 -0.82 11.67 0.39
C ALA A 55 -1.17 10.65 -0.71
N TYR A 56 -0.24 9.76 -1.08
CA TYR A 56 -0.47 8.77 -2.14
C TYR A 56 -1.50 7.72 -1.73
N ILE A 57 -1.36 7.17 -0.52
CA ILE A 57 -2.29 6.16 -0.03
C ILE A 57 -3.65 6.78 0.29
N ASN A 58 -3.68 7.99 0.86
CA ASN A 58 -4.92 8.70 1.13
C ASN A 58 -5.68 9.03 -0.16
N TYR A 59 -4.99 9.57 -1.17
CA TYR A 59 -5.61 9.82 -2.48
C TYR A 59 -6.19 8.53 -3.09
N THR A 60 -5.48 7.41 -2.97
CA THR A 60 -5.96 6.11 -3.46
C THR A 60 -7.24 5.68 -2.75
N ILE A 61 -7.28 5.79 -1.42
CA ILE A 61 -8.44 5.45 -0.59
C ILE A 61 -9.63 6.34 -0.94
N ASP A 62 -9.40 7.66 -1.04
CA ASP A 62 -10.43 8.65 -1.36
C ASP A 62 -11.02 8.41 -2.74
N TYR A 63 -10.17 8.17 -3.74
CA TYR A 63 -10.61 7.84 -5.09
C TYR A 63 -11.46 6.57 -5.12
N ILE A 64 -11.04 5.52 -4.40
CA ILE A 64 -11.79 4.28 -4.29
C ILE A 64 -13.15 4.52 -3.64
N ASN A 65 -13.19 5.25 -2.53
CA ASN A 65 -14.43 5.56 -1.82
C ASN A 65 -15.36 6.42 -2.70
N GLN A 66 -14.84 7.40 -3.42
CA GLN A 66 -15.61 8.24 -4.33
C GLN A 66 -16.22 7.44 -5.50
N LYS A 67 -15.42 6.55 -6.11
CA LYS A 67 -15.83 5.82 -7.32
C LYS A 67 -16.66 4.57 -7.03
N TYR A 68 -16.37 3.88 -5.93
CA TYR A 68 -16.96 2.57 -5.60
C TYR A 68 -17.86 2.60 -4.36
N GLY A 69 -17.85 3.68 -3.59
CA GLY A 69 -18.61 3.85 -2.34
C GLY A 69 -17.92 3.28 -1.11
N SER A 70 -17.03 2.29 -1.27
CA SER A 70 -16.19 1.74 -0.21
C SER A 70 -15.04 0.92 -0.79
N ILE A 71 -14.01 0.66 0.02
CA ILE A 71 -12.95 -0.29 -0.32
C ILE A 71 -13.53 -1.70 -0.51
N ASP A 72 -14.50 -2.12 0.31
CA ASP A 72 -15.17 -3.42 0.16
C ASP A 72 -15.83 -3.59 -1.21
N ASN A 73 -16.52 -2.55 -1.68
CA ASN A 73 -17.16 -2.54 -3.00
C ASN A 73 -16.13 -2.65 -4.12
N TYR A 74 -14.99 -1.96 -4.00
CA TYR A 74 -13.90 -2.06 -4.96
C TYR A 74 -13.32 -3.49 -5.01
N LEU A 75 -13.00 -4.06 -3.85
CA LEU A 75 -12.46 -5.41 -3.75
C LEU A 75 -13.40 -6.46 -4.35
N GLU A 76 -14.70 -6.32 -4.10
CA GLU A 76 -15.69 -7.25 -4.65
C GLU A 76 -15.91 -7.05 -6.16
N LYS A 77 -16.08 -5.81 -6.63
CA LYS A 77 -16.41 -5.51 -8.02
C LYS A 77 -15.22 -5.72 -8.97
N GLU A 78 -14.06 -5.19 -8.61
CA GLU A 78 -12.88 -5.16 -9.48
C GLU A 78 -12.00 -6.39 -9.28
N LEU A 79 -11.76 -6.79 -8.03
CA LEU A 79 -10.86 -7.92 -7.71
C LEU A 79 -11.60 -9.25 -7.53
N LYS A 80 -12.94 -9.25 -7.67
CA LYS A 80 -13.80 -10.43 -7.48
C LYS A 80 -13.58 -11.10 -6.12
N LEU A 81 -13.26 -10.31 -5.09
CA LEU A 81 -13.00 -10.76 -3.73
C LEU A 81 -14.31 -10.80 -2.94
N THR A 82 -15.05 -11.89 -3.12
CA THR A 82 -16.30 -12.14 -2.41
C THR A 82 -16.07 -12.38 -0.91
N SER A 83 -17.13 -12.25 -0.10
CA SER A 83 -17.08 -12.55 1.34
C SER A 83 -16.55 -13.95 1.65
N GLY A 84 -16.90 -14.96 0.84
CA GLY A 84 -16.36 -16.31 0.98
C GLY A 84 -14.83 -16.37 0.79
N LYS A 85 -14.29 -15.63 -0.19
CA LYS A 85 -12.84 -15.53 -0.39
C LYS A 85 -12.16 -14.77 0.75
N LYS A 86 -12.78 -13.73 1.32
CA LYS A 86 -12.26 -13.04 2.52
C LYS A 86 -12.14 -13.98 3.72
N ILE A 87 -13.12 -14.88 3.93
CA ILE A 87 -13.07 -15.90 4.98
C ILE A 87 -11.89 -16.85 4.76
N LEU A 88 -11.66 -17.31 3.54
CA LEU A 88 -10.50 -18.14 3.22
C LEU A 88 -9.17 -17.41 3.48
N LEU A 89 -9.06 -16.14 3.08
CA LEU A 89 -7.87 -15.33 3.37
C LEU A 89 -7.61 -15.23 4.86
N ARG A 90 -8.63 -14.95 5.68
CA ARG A 90 -8.50 -14.92 7.14
C ARG A 90 -8.05 -16.27 7.70
N LYS A 91 -8.62 -17.37 7.19
CA LYS A 91 -8.22 -18.72 7.58
C LYS A 91 -6.74 -18.98 7.34
N TYR A 92 -6.20 -18.59 6.18
CA TYR A 92 -4.81 -18.87 5.84
C TYR A 92 -3.79 -17.90 6.46
N LEU A 93 -4.19 -16.66 6.72
CA LEU A 93 -3.25 -15.59 7.10
C LEU A 93 -3.32 -15.20 8.59
N LEU A 94 -4.41 -15.52 9.30
CA LEU A 94 -4.60 -15.14 10.72
C LEU A 94 -4.63 -16.32 11.68
N TYR A 95 -5.09 -17.49 11.22
CA TYR A 95 -5.17 -18.68 12.04
C TYR A 95 -4.12 -19.68 11.56
N ASN A 96 -3.18 -20.04 12.44
CA ASN A 96 -2.31 -21.19 12.17
C ASN A 96 -3.19 -22.44 12.02
N GLN A 97 -3.00 -23.19 10.94
CA GLN A 97 -3.68 -24.48 10.73
C GLN A 97 -3.20 -25.51 11.75
#